data_AF-A0A7Y5NT80-F1
#
_entry.id   AF-A0A7Y5NT80-F1
#
_cell.length_a   1.000
_cell.length_b   1.000
_cell.length_c   1.000
_cell.angle_alpha   90.00
_cell.angle_beta   90.00
_cell.angle_gamma   90.00
#
_symmetry.space_group_name_H-M   'P 1'
#
loop_
_entity.id
_entity.type
_entity.pdbx_description
1 polymer ?
#
loop_
_entity_poly.entity_id
_entity_poly.type
_entity_poly.pdbx_seq_one_letter_code
_entity_poly.pdbx_strand_id
1 'polypeptide(L)'
;MNERGEPVPSAVVSLACPEHLARELQSVTAADGAFHMYDLGCIDKNCTLKVSSGAREQSVNVMDHCKDTMLGCGTHCSTVEATVVLP
;
A
#
# COMPACT_ATOMS: atom_id res chain seq x y z
N MET A 1 -3.56 28.33 2.80
CA MET A 1 -4.55 27.36 2.29
C MET A 1 -3.97 26.00 2.64
N ASN A 2 -4.49 25.33 3.67
CA ASN A 2 -3.96 24.04 4.11
C ASN A 2 -4.77 22.93 3.42
N GLU A 3 -4.24 22.37 2.35
CA GLU A 3 -4.78 21.21 1.62
C GLU A 3 -4.52 19.91 2.41
N ARG A 4 -4.84 19.89 3.71
CA ARG A 4 -4.77 18.67 4.52
C ARG A 4 -6.00 17.83 4.20
N GLY A 5 -5.85 16.95 3.21
CA GLY A 5 -6.83 15.92 2.88
C GLY A 5 -7.25 15.13 4.13
N GLU A 6 -8.54 14.84 4.26
CA GLU A 6 -9.05 14.07 5.40
C GLU A 6 -8.64 12.60 5.24
N PRO A 7 -8.19 11.94 6.34
CA PRO A 7 -7.85 10.53 6.30
C PRO A 7 -9.09 9.69 6.00
N VAL A 8 -8.90 8.60 5.25
CA VAL A 8 -9.99 7.68 4.91
C VAL A 8 -9.94 6.45 5.81
N PRO A 9 -10.80 6.37 6.83
CA PRO A 9 -10.91 5.16 7.63
C PRO A 9 -11.62 4.05 6.85
N SER A 10 -11.30 2.79 7.18
CA SER A 10 -11.95 1.61 6.60
C SER A 10 -11.84 1.48 5.08
N ALA A 11 -10.84 2.13 4.46
CA ALA A 11 -10.48 1.91 3.07
C ALA A 11 -9.79 0.56 2.93
N VAL A 12 -10.13 -0.19 1.89
CA VAL A 12 -9.48 -1.46 1.58
C VAL A 12 -8.25 -1.17 0.71
N VAL A 13 -7.07 -1.54 1.20
CA VAL A 13 -5.82 -1.45 0.47
C VAL A 13 -5.44 -2.83 0.00
N SER A 14 -5.24 -3.01 -1.31
CA SER A 14 -4.88 -4.26 -1.95
C SER A 14 -3.54 -4.12 -2.65
N LEU A 15 -2.57 -4.96 -2.33
CA LEU A 15 -1.30 -5.05 -3.02
C LEU A 15 -1.39 -6.12 -4.10
N ALA A 16 -1.24 -5.69 -5.35
CA ALA A 16 -1.20 -6.57 -6.51
C ALA A 16 0.23 -6.62 -7.07
N CYS A 17 0.84 -7.81 -7.05
CA CYS A 17 2.14 -8.08 -7.66
C CYS A 17 2.02 -9.25 -8.65
N PRO A 18 1.99 -8.98 -9.96
CA PRO A 18 1.65 -9.99 -10.97
C PRO A 18 2.64 -11.15 -11.05
N GLU A 19 3.91 -10.95 -10.69
CA GLU A 19 4.96 -11.97 -10.84
C GLU A 19 5.38 -12.66 -9.52
N HIS A 20 5.05 -12.06 -8.37
CA HIS A 20 5.60 -12.49 -7.08
C HIS A 20 4.55 -12.92 -6.05
N LEU A 21 3.33 -12.41 -6.15
CA LEU A 21 2.26 -12.77 -5.21
C LEU A 21 1.27 -13.69 -5.90
N ALA A 22 1.27 -14.96 -5.48
CA ALA A 22 0.23 -15.91 -5.85
C ALA A 22 -1.18 -15.50 -5.35
N ARG A 23 -1.26 -14.54 -4.42
CA ARG A 23 -2.49 -13.97 -3.84
C ARG A 23 -2.33 -12.47 -3.62
N GLU A 24 -3.33 -11.69 -4.03
CA GLU A 24 -3.43 -10.28 -3.61
C GLU A 24 -3.46 -10.19 -2.08
N LEU A 25 -2.57 -9.38 -1.51
CA LEU A 25 -2.55 -9.07 -0.08
C LEU A 25 -3.49 -7.89 0.15
N GLN A 26 -4.34 -7.98 1.17
CA GLN A 26 -5.29 -6.92 1.49
C GLN A 26 -5.15 -6.49 2.94
N SER A 27 -5.28 -5.19 3.19
CA SER A 27 -5.30 -4.56 4.49
C SER A 27 -6.38 -3.49 4.53
N VAL A 28 -6.77 -3.07 5.72
CA VAL A 28 -7.82 -2.06 5.91
C VAL A 28 -7.22 -0.89 6.69
N THR A 29 -7.50 0.33 6.25
CA THR A 29 -7.00 1.52 6.95
C THR A 29 -7.68 1.68 8.30
N ALA A 30 -6.90 2.08 9.29
CA ALA A 30 -7.35 2.43 10.62
C ALA A 30 -8.13 3.76 10.61
N ALA A 31 -8.63 4.17 11.78
CA ALA A 31 -9.45 5.37 11.94
C ALA A 31 -8.75 6.67 11.47
N ASP A 32 -7.43 6.70 11.55
CA ASP A 32 -6.57 7.80 11.10
C ASP A 32 -6.11 7.66 9.64
N GLY A 33 -6.65 6.68 8.89
CA GLY A 33 -6.31 6.43 7.49
C GLY A 33 -4.99 5.69 7.29
N ALA A 34 -4.25 5.39 8.36
CA ALA A 34 -3.02 4.61 8.29
C ALA A 34 -3.32 3.13 8.01
N PHE A 35 -2.48 2.48 7.21
CA PHE A 35 -2.47 1.03 7.05
C PHE A 35 -1.05 0.51 7.11
N HIS A 36 -0.93 -0.73 7.59
CA HIS A 36 0.32 -1.47 7.59
C HIS A 36 0.09 -2.82 6.90
N MET A 37 1.02 -3.21 6.05
CA MET A 37 1.08 -4.54 5.45
C MET A 37 2.43 -5.19 5.80
N TYR A 38 2.37 -6.38 6.37
CA TYR A 38 3.53 -7.18 6.78
C TYR A 38 3.67 -8.40 5.85
N ASP A 39 4.82 -9.08 5.90
CA ASP A 39 5.08 -10.33 5.16
C ASP A 39 4.94 -10.22 3.63
N LEU A 40 5.26 -9.05 3.06
CA LEU A 40 5.18 -8.86 1.60
C LEU A 40 6.33 -9.57 0.87
N GLY A 41 7.47 -9.77 1.54
CA GLY A 41 8.63 -10.47 0.99
C GLY A 41 9.27 -9.74 -0.18
N CYS A 42 9.62 -10.49 -1.23
CA CYS A 42 10.12 -9.92 -2.48
C CYS A 42 8.97 -9.32 -3.29
N ILE A 43 8.87 -7.99 -3.33
CA ILE A 43 7.91 -7.29 -4.16
C ILE A 43 8.65 -6.58 -5.29
N ASP A 44 8.28 -6.86 -6.53
CA ASP A 44 8.90 -6.23 -7.69
C ASP A 44 8.46 -4.77 -7.86
N LYS A 45 9.21 -3.98 -8.62
CA LYS A 45 8.82 -2.61 -9.00
C LYS A 45 7.47 -2.54 -9.74
N ASN A 46 7.00 -3.66 -10.28
CA ASN A 46 5.69 -3.79 -10.94
C ASN A 46 4.52 -3.98 -9.95
N CYS A 47 4.79 -4.03 -8.65
CA CYS A 47 3.77 -4.10 -7.62
C CYS A 47 3.03 -2.78 -7.46
N THR A 48 1.70 -2.84 -7.43
CA THR A 48 0.84 -1.66 -7.27
C THR A 48 -0.05 -1.82 -6.06
N LEU A 49 -0.17 -0.77 -5.24
CA LEU A 49 -1.17 -0.68 -4.18
C LEU A 49 -2.43 -0.03 -4.75
N LYS A 50 -3.57 -0.70 -4.58
CA LYS A 50 -4.90 -0.19 -4.91
C LYS A 50 -5.64 0.10 -3.63
N VAL A 51 -6.12 1.31 -3.48
CA VAL A 51 -6.93 1.76 -2.35
C VAL A 51 -8.35 1.94 -2.84
N SER A 52 -9.28 1.16 -2.30
CA SER A 52 -10.70 1.21 -2.62
C SER A 52 -11.49 1.63 -1.38
N SER A 53 -12.17 2.76 -1.45
CA SER A 53 -13.06 3.25 -0.38
C SER A 53 -14.40 3.68 -0.97
N GLY A 54 -15.38 2.76 -0.93
CA GLY A 54 -16.76 2.96 -1.35
C GLY A 54 -16.93 3.42 -2.81
N ALA A 55 -16.73 4.71 -3.05
CA ALA A 55 -16.89 5.38 -4.34
C ALA A 55 -15.56 5.90 -4.96
N ARG A 56 -14.41 5.74 -4.27
CA ARG A 56 -13.11 6.24 -4.73
C ARG A 56 -12.09 5.11 -4.78
N GLU A 57 -11.38 5.04 -5.89
CA GLU A 57 -10.25 4.14 -6.12
C GLU A 57 -9.00 4.96 -6.40
N GLN A 58 -7.91 4.67 -5.71
CA GLN A 58 -6.58 5.26 -5.96
C GLN A 58 -5.56 4.17 -6.13
N SER A 59 -4.59 4.37 -7.03
CA SER A 59 -3.46 3.47 -7.21
C SER A 59 -2.18 4.21 -6.86
N VAL A 60 -1.39 3.67 -5.94
CA VAL A 60 -0.11 4.22 -5.52
C VAL A 60 0.99 3.19 -5.72
N ASN A 61 2.19 3.68 -6.02
CA ASN A 61 3.35 2.80 -6.19
C ASN A 61 3.82 2.33 -4.81
N VAL A 62 3.94 1.01 -4.62
CA VAL A 62 4.33 0.43 -3.33
C VAL A 62 5.74 0.82 -2.92
N MET A 63 6.63 1.07 -3.89
CA MET A 63 8.04 1.38 -3.61
C MET A 63 8.23 2.69 -2.85
N ASP A 64 7.34 3.68 -3.03
CA ASP A 64 7.38 4.95 -2.28
C ASP A 64 7.10 4.77 -0.78
N HIS A 65 6.47 3.65 -0.40
CA HIS A 65 6.00 3.38 0.96
C HIS A 65 6.71 2.20 1.62
N CYS A 66 7.75 1.67 0.97
CA CYS A 66 8.51 0.56 1.45
C CYS A 66 9.65 1.02 2.38
N LYS A 67 9.67 0.53 3.63
CA LYS A 67 10.70 0.94 4.61
C LYS A 67 12.00 0.17 4.57
N ASP A 68 12.00 -1.05 4.01
CA ASP A 68 13.20 -1.87 3.88
C ASP A 68 13.54 -1.99 2.40
N THR A 69 14.77 -1.63 2.01
CA THR A 69 15.25 -1.82 0.64
C THR A 69 16.53 -2.64 0.66
N MET A 70 16.39 -3.89 0.21
CA MET A 70 17.42 -4.86 -0.23
C MET A 70 17.92 -5.92 0.76
N LEU A 71 17.69 -7.19 0.38
CA LEU A 71 18.71 -8.25 0.25
C LEU A 71 18.11 -9.42 -0.56
N GLY A 72 18.52 -9.59 -1.83
CA GLY A 72 18.35 -10.87 -2.57
C GLY A 72 17.26 -10.97 -3.66
N CYS A 73 16.32 -10.02 -3.75
CA CYS A 73 15.40 -9.81 -4.88
C CYS A 73 15.45 -8.33 -5.29
N GLY A 74 15.03 -7.99 -6.52
CA GLY A 74 15.09 -6.62 -7.07
C GLY A 74 14.67 -5.52 -6.08
N THR A 75 13.59 -5.74 -5.33
CA THR A 75 13.21 -4.96 -4.15
C THR A 75 12.60 -5.92 -3.11
N HIS A 76 13.15 -5.96 -1.89
CA HIS A 76 12.56 -6.76 -0.80
C HIS A 76 11.88 -5.80 0.16
N CYS A 77 10.57 -5.90 0.31
CA CYS A 77 9.82 -5.07 1.23
C CYS A 77 9.24 -5.92 2.35
N SER A 78 9.78 -5.78 3.55
CA SER A 78 9.26 -6.50 4.70
C SER A 78 7.93 -5.91 5.16
N THR A 79 7.81 -4.58 5.10
CA THR A 79 6.65 -3.85 5.59
C THR A 79 6.39 -2.60 4.76
N VAL A 80 5.12 -2.39 4.42
CA VAL A 80 4.62 -1.16 3.80
C VAL A 80 3.75 -0.44 4.80
N GLU A 81 4.03 0.84 4.99
CA GLU A 81 3.29 1.70 5.91
C GLU A 81 2.96 3.02 5.19
N ALA A 82 1.67 3.33 5.10
CA ALA A 82 1.24 4.60 4.52
C ALA A 82 -0.11 5.05 5.09
N THR A 83 -0.43 6.33 4.87
CA THR A 83 -1.70 6.94 5.29
C THR A 83 -2.47 7.38 4.05
N VAL A 84 -3.69 6.85 3.90
CA VAL A 84 -4.59 7.22 2.82
C VAL A 84 -5.31 8.51 3.20
N VAL A 85 -5.07 9.56 2.42
CA VAL A 85 -5.77 10.85 2.50
C VAL A 85 -6.49 11.13 1.18
N LEU A 86 -7.67 11.73 1.25
CA LEU A 86 -8.38 12.18 0.06
C LEU A 86 -8.08 13.65 -0.22
N PRO A 87 -7.80 14.02 -1.49
CA PRO A 87 -7.87 15.41 -1.92
C PRO A 87 -9.32 15.90 -1.97
#